data_AF-A0A556N0I6-F1
#
_entry.id   AF-A0A556N0I6-F1
#
_cell.length_a   1.000
_cell.length_b   1.000
_cell.length_c   1.000
_cell.angle_alpha   90.00
_cell.angle_beta   90.00
_cell.angle_gamma   90.00
#
_symmetry.space_group_name_H-M   'P 1'
#
loop_
_entity.id
_entity.type
_entity.pdbx_description
1 polymer ?
#
loop_
_entity_poly.entity_id
_entity_poly.type
_entity_poly.pdbx_seq_one_letter_code
_entity_poly.pdbx_strand_id
1 'polypeptide(L)'
;MEIKKVDQQAQLLQARKESLDAAERMSLRPLGKLWGMDVFTWYKPAVVELSATISTFPFPVFWLSSEINIREMAQVDPETLRSVQWCAQFDNPQLSIPSDIISGMPLVTGTESLEDALEFLKKTKQARHILLFTVQGNEWKTKMEVFENFVKLHQ
;
A
#
# COMPACT_ATOMS: atom_id res chain seq x y z
N MET A 1 34.54 -25.98 -24.51
CA MET A 1 34.11 -24.56 -24.35
C MET A 1 32.58 -24.44 -24.20
N GLU A 2 31.92 -25.43 -23.59
CA GLU A 2 30.44 -25.49 -23.50
C GLU A 2 29.90 -25.16 -22.10
N ILE A 3 30.69 -25.41 -21.04
CA ILE A 3 30.31 -25.18 -19.64
C ILE A 3 30.03 -23.69 -19.35
N LYS A 4 30.79 -22.76 -19.94
CA LYS A 4 30.60 -21.31 -19.77
C LYS A 4 29.32 -20.75 -20.38
N LYS A 5 28.77 -21.38 -21.44
CA LYS A 5 27.56 -20.88 -22.13
C LYS A 5 26.28 -21.22 -21.36
N VAL A 6 26.23 -22.40 -20.75
CA VAL A 6 25.09 -22.85 -19.92
C VAL A 6 24.94 -21.98 -18.67
N ASP A 7 26.08 -21.62 -18.06
CA ASP A 7 26.13 -20.79 -16.85
C ASP A 7 25.67 -19.34 -17.11
N GLN A 8 26.04 -18.76 -18.26
CA GLN A 8 25.55 -17.43 -18.69
C GLN A 8 24.05 -17.41 -18.99
N GLN A 9 23.51 -18.46 -19.61
CA GLN A 9 22.07 -18.54 -19.88
C GLN A 9 21.25 -18.67 -18.60
N ALA A 10 21.72 -19.45 -17.62
CA ALA A 10 21.10 -19.58 -16.30
C ALA A 10 21.11 -18.23 -15.54
N GLN A 11 22.22 -17.51 -15.57
CA GLN A 11 22.33 -16.17 -14.96
C GLN A 11 21.40 -15.14 -15.61
N LEU A 12 21.27 -15.16 -16.95
CA LEU A 12 20.33 -14.30 -17.68
C LEU A 12 18.86 -14.63 -17.36
N LEU A 13 18.52 -15.91 -17.25
CA LEU A 13 17.17 -16.36 -16.86
C LEU A 13 16.85 -15.93 -15.43
N GLN A 14 17.79 -16.07 -14.50
CA GLN A 14 17.64 -15.65 -13.12
C GLN A 14 17.47 -14.13 -13.02
N ALA A 15 18.33 -13.35 -13.68
CA ALA A 15 18.24 -11.89 -13.70
C ALA A 15 16.91 -11.40 -14.31
N ARG A 16 16.40 -12.07 -15.35
CA ARG A 16 15.08 -11.77 -15.93
C ARG A 16 13.95 -12.09 -14.96
N LYS A 17 14.00 -13.24 -14.28
CA LYS A 17 13.01 -13.63 -13.28
C LYS A 17 12.98 -12.61 -12.13
N GLU A 18 14.14 -12.20 -11.64
CA GLU A 18 14.25 -11.19 -10.59
C GLU A 18 13.74 -9.82 -11.06
N SER A 19 14.01 -9.44 -12.30
CA SER A 19 13.49 -8.19 -12.88
C SER A 19 11.97 -8.24 -13.06
N LEU A 20 11.42 -9.38 -13.46
CA LEU A 20 9.98 -9.58 -13.62
C LEU A 20 9.27 -9.58 -12.26
N ASP A 21 9.81 -10.31 -11.29
CA ASP A 21 9.30 -10.35 -9.91
C ASP A 21 9.38 -8.96 -9.26
N ALA A 22 10.41 -8.17 -9.56
CA ALA A 22 10.52 -6.80 -9.10
C ALA A 22 9.47 -5.88 -9.75
N ALA A 23 9.27 -6.01 -11.07
CA ALA A 23 8.29 -5.22 -11.81
C ALA A 23 6.84 -5.55 -11.39
N GLU A 24 6.51 -6.83 -11.19
CA GLU A 24 5.19 -7.25 -10.68
C GLU A 24 4.90 -6.66 -9.30
N ARG A 25 5.91 -6.61 -8.42
CA ARG A 25 5.75 -6.02 -7.08
C ARG A 25 5.60 -4.51 -7.10
N MET A 26 6.08 -3.83 -8.13
CA MET A 26 5.89 -2.38 -8.34
C MET A 26 4.52 -2.02 -8.91
N SER A 27 3.65 -3.00 -9.18
CA SER A 27 2.29 -2.79 -9.66
C SER A 27 1.24 -3.00 -8.56
N LEU A 28 0.03 -2.50 -8.78
CA LEU A 28 -1.13 -2.76 -7.92
C LEU A 28 -1.49 -4.25 -7.98
N ARG A 29 -1.48 -4.94 -6.84
CA ARG A 29 -1.79 -6.37 -6.75
C ARG A 29 -3.03 -6.64 -5.90
N PRO A 30 -4.04 -7.38 -6.41
CA PRO A 30 -5.16 -7.83 -5.61
C PRO A 30 -4.75 -8.95 -4.65
N LEU A 31 -5.25 -8.92 -3.41
CA LEU A 31 -5.05 -9.97 -2.39
C LEU A 31 -6.34 -10.73 -2.03
N GLY A 32 -7.44 -10.43 -2.70
CA GLY A 32 -8.75 -11.04 -2.43
C GLY A 32 -9.58 -10.16 -1.49
N LYS A 33 -10.26 -10.78 -0.52
CA LYS A 33 -11.16 -10.07 0.40
C LYS A 33 -10.71 -10.16 1.84
N LEU A 34 -11.03 -9.14 2.63
CA LEU A 34 -10.88 -9.13 4.09
C LEU A 34 -12.15 -8.52 4.69
N TRP A 35 -12.93 -9.29 5.44
CA TRP A 35 -14.19 -8.86 6.05
C TRP A 35 -15.16 -8.13 5.08
N GLY A 36 -15.21 -8.58 3.82
CA GLY A 36 -16.04 -7.99 2.78
C GLY A 36 -15.48 -6.73 2.10
N MET A 37 -14.23 -6.36 2.38
CA MET A 37 -13.46 -5.35 1.64
C MET A 37 -12.64 -6.01 0.53
N ASP A 38 -12.49 -5.34 -0.61
CA ASP A 38 -11.55 -5.75 -1.65
C ASP A 38 -10.15 -5.23 -1.32
N VAL A 39 -9.18 -6.13 -1.19
CA VAL A 39 -7.84 -5.82 -0.68
C VAL A 39 -6.84 -5.71 -1.82
N PHE A 40 -6.09 -4.62 -1.84
CA PHE A 40 -5.01 -4.38 -2.78
C PHE A 40 -3.72 -3.98 -2.06
N THR A 41 -2.60 -4.36 -2.64
CA THR A 41 -1.26 -3.94 -2.20
C THR A 41 -0.50 -3.26 -3.32
N TRP A 42 0.33 -2.29 -2.98
CA TRP A 42 1.19 -1.63 -3.96
C TRP A 42 2.51 -1.19 -3.30
N TYR A 43 3.64 -1.69 -3.82
CA TYR A 43 4.95 -1.19 -3.41
C TYR A 43 5.38 -0.02 -4.29
N LYS A 44 5.82 1.07 -3.65
CA LYS A 44 6.39 2.26 -4.29
C LYS A 44 5.55 2.80 -5.47
N PRO A 45 4.25 3.08 -5.28
CA PRO A 45 3.43 3.66 -6.33
C PRO A 45 3.93 5.08 -6.67
N ALA A 46 3.87 5.46 -7.94
CA ALA A 46 3.99 6.87 -8.29
C ALA A 46 2.73 7.61 -7.80
N VAL A 47 2.90 8.76 -7.13
CA VAL A 47 1.78 9.48 -6.49
C VAL A 47 0.64 9.84 -7.46
N VAL A 48 0.97 10.18 -8.71
CA VAL A 48 -0.03 10.49 -9.75
C VAL A 48 -0.86 9.26 -10.12
N GLU A 49 -0.21 8.09 -10.24
CA GLU A 49 -0.89 6.83 -10.52
C GLU A 49 -1.73 6.38 -9.32
N LEU A 50 -1.21 6.58 -8.11
CA LEU A 50 -1.93 6.29 -6.87
C LEU A 50 -3.20 7.13 -6.75
N SER A 51 -3.11 8.44 -7.02
CA SER A 51 -4.26 9.36 -6.97
C SER A 51 -5.33 8.94 -7.98
N ALA A 52 -4.93 8.71 -9.24
CA ALA A 52 -5.84 8.26 -10.28
C ALA A 52 -6.49 6.91 -9.92
N THR A 53 -5.73 6.00 -9.33
CA THR A 53 -6.25 4.69 -8.89
C THR A 53 -7.28 4.85 -7.76
N ILE A 54 -6.98 5.64 -6.74
CA ILE A 54 -7.94 5.92 -5.64
C ILE A 54 -9.24 6.51 -6.20
N SER A 55 -9.12 7.49 -7.09
CA SER A 55 -10.26 8.20 -7.70
C SER A 55 -11.13 7.31 -8.61
N THR A 56 -10.60 6.19 -9.10
CA THR A 56 -11.30 5.28 -10.02
C THR A 56 -11.91 4.06 -9.34
N PHE A 57 -11.61 3.82 -8.05
CA PHE A 57 -12.23 2.73 -7.33
C PHE A 57 -13.76 2.94 -7.22
N PRO A 58 -14.57 1.88 -7.43
CA PRO A 58 -16.02 2.00 -7.41
C PRO A 58 -16.60 2.02 -5.98
N PHE A 59 -15.77 1.84 -4.96
CA PHE A 59 -16.15 1.83 -3.55
C PHE A 59 -15.22 2.77 -2.75
N PRO A 60 -15.69 3.29 -1.60
CA PRO A 60 -14.85 4.13 -0.76
C PRO A 60 -13.57 3.41 -0.30
N VAL A 61 -12.49 4.17 -0.17
CA VAL A 61 -11.14 3.63 0.09
C VAL A 61 -10.74 3.83 1.54
N PHE A 62 -10.30 2.75 2.17
CA PHE A 62 -9.44 2.77 3.35
C PHE A 62 -7.99 2.63 2.87
N TRP A 63 -7.22 3.70 3.07
CA TRP A 63 -5.84 3.78 2.61
C TRP A 63 -4.88 3.69 3.79
N LEU A 64 -4.14 2.58 3.87
CA LEU A 64 -3.06 2.36 4.83
C LEU A 64 -1.72 2.58 4.12
N SER A 65 -0.90 3.49 4.65
CA SER A 65 0.35 3.86 3.99
C SER A 65 1.46 4.35 4.92
N SER A 66 2.69 4.31 4.41
CA SER A 66 3.84 4.99 5.00
C SER A 66 3.71 6.51 4.90
N GLU A 67 4.24 7.23 5.87
CA GLU A 67 4.28 8.69 5.96
C GLU A 67 4.74 9.34 4.64
N ILE A 68 5.75 8.76 4.00
CA ILE A 68 6.30 9.28 2.73
C ILE A 68 5.23 9.40 1.65
N ASN A 69 4.41 8.37 1.46
CA ASN A 69 3.38 8.37 0.42
C ASN A 69 2.24 9.34 0.77
N ILE A 70 1.87 9.40 2.04
CA ILE A 70 0.82 10.30 2.54
C ILE A 70 1.23 11.75 2.36
N ARG A 71 2.47 12.09 2.73
CA ARG A 71 3.02 13.43 2.56
C ARG A 71 3.08 13.82 1.09
N GLU A 72 3.52 12.91 0.22
CA GLU A 72 3.58 13.15 -1.22
C GLU A 72 2.17 13.37 -1.80
N MET A 73 1.20 12.54 -1.42
CA MET A 73 -0.20 12.72 -1.82
C MET A 73 -0.77 14.06 -1.35
N ALA A 74 -0.53 14.44 -0.10
CA ALA A 74 -1.00 15.71 0.46
C ALA A 74 -0.45 16.93 -0.31
N GLN A 75 0.74 16.82 -0.91
CA GLN A 75 1.35 17.87 -1.71
C GLN A 75 0.85 17.88 -3.16
N VAL A 76 0.67 16.71 -3.76
CA VAL A 76 0.34 16.59 -5.19
C VAL A 76 -1.16 16.66 -5.45
N ASP A 77 -1.97 15.98 -4.63
CA ASP A 77 -3.41 15.90 -4.82
C ASP A 77 -4.15 15.75 -3.46
N PRO A 78 -4.32 16.88 -2.75
CA PRO A 78 -5.03 16.89 -1.47
C PRO A 78 -6.52 16.55 -1.62
N GLU A 79 -7.13 16.72 -2.79
CA GLU A 79 -8.54 16.41 -3.00
C GLU A 79 -8.77 14.90 -2.99
N THR A 80 -7.92 14.14 -3.70
CA THR A 80 -7.96 12.68 -3.62
C THR A 80 -7.70 12.20 -2.20
N LEU A 81 -6.76 12.82 -1.48
CA LEU A 81 -6.54 12.51 -0.07
C LEU A 81 -7.79 12.76 0.78
N ARG A 82 -8.53 13.85 0.56
CA ARG A 82 -9.80 14.12 1.29
C ARG A 82 -10.92 13.14 0.93
N SER A 83 -10.86 12.52 -0.24
CA SER A 83 -11.88 11.56 -0.69
C SER A 83 -11.80 10.20 0.01
N VAL A 84 -10.65 9.84 0.61
CA VAL A 84 -10.50 8.55 1.29
C VAL A 84 -11.30 8.55 2.59
N GLN A 85 -12.00 7.45 2.85
CA GLN A 85 -12.87 7.35 4.02
C GLN A 85 -12.07 7.09 5.30
N TRP A 86 -10.91 6.48 5.17
CA TRP A 86 -9.93 6.40 6.25
C TRP A 86 -8.52 6.46 5.67
N CYS A 87 -7.71 7.40 6.17
CA CYS A 87 -6.28 7.46 5.90
C CYS A 87 -5.52 7.03 7.17
N ALA A 88 -4.69 5.99 7.05
CA ALA A 88 -3.89 5.47 8.16
C ALA A 88 -2.40 5.55 7.83
N GLN A 89 -1.67 6.39 8.56
CA GLN A 89 -0.22 6.46 8.57
C GLN A 89 0.32 5.49 9.62
N PHE A 90 1.21 4.56 9.26
CA PHE A 90 1.58 3.46 10.15
C PHE A 90 3.04 3.42 10.64
N ASP A 91 3.89 4.34 10.21
CA ASP A 91 5.32 4.38 10.51
C ASP A 91 5.73 5.63 11.30
N ASN A 92 4.78 6.52 11.58
CA ASN A 92 4.98 7.72 12.38
C ASN A 92 3.64 8.09 13.05
N PRO A 93 3.58 8.22 14.38
CA PRO A 93 2.36 8.58 15.09
C PRO A 93 1.95 10.05 14.86
N GLN A 94 2.90 10.92 14.50
CA GLN A 94 2.61 12.32 14.18
C GLN A 94 2.17 12.42 12.72
N LEU A 95 0.95 12.89 12.50
CA LEU A 95 0.39 13.03 11.17
C LEU A 95 1.18 14.05 10.35
N SER A 96 1.62 13.64 9.17
CA SER A 96 2.38 14.50 8.24
C SER A 96 1.50 15.21 7.21
N ILE A 97 0.19 15.26 7.51
CA ILE A 97 -0.83 15.92 6.70
C ILE A 97 -1.08 17.31 7.33
N PRO A 98 -1.05 18.40 6.54
CA PRO A 98 -1.49 19.72 6.99
C PRO A 98 -2.88 19.73 7.63
N SER A 99 -3.07 20.54 8.68
CA SER A 99 -4.31 20.56 9.46
C SER A 99 -5.55 20.97 8.66
N ASP A 100 -5.38 21.84 7.66
CA ASP A 100 -6.45 22.27 6.76
C ASP A 100 -6.95 21.10 5.89
N ILE A 101 -6.05 20.20 5.47
CA ILE A 101 -6.44 18.97 4.76
C ILE A 101 -7.14 18.01 5.73
N ILE A 102 -6.56 17.75 6.90
CA ILE A 102 -7.14 16.86 7.92
C ILE A 102 -8.57 17.25 8.27
N SER A 103 -8.85 18.57 8.37
CA SER A 103 -10.18 19.07 8.74
C SER A 103 -11.30 18.64 7.78
N GLY A 104 -10.97 18.32 6.52
CA GLY A 104 -11.90 17.83 5.51
C GLY A 104 -11.95 16.30 5.38
N MET A 105 -11.16 15.57 6.16
CA MET A 105 -11.06 14.12 6.06
C MET A 105 -12.02 13.41 7.04
N PRO A 106 -12.70 12.32 6.63
CA PRO A 106 -13.63 11.61 7.51
C PRO A 106 -12.95 10.95 8.71
N LEU A 107 -11.80 10.31 8.49
CA LEU A 107 -11.00 9.68 9.54
C LEU A 107 -9.52 9.65 9.13
N VAL A 108 -8.65 10.07 10.04
CA VAL A 108 -7.20 10.02 9.89
C VAL A 108 -6.58 9.48 11.17
N THR A 109 -5.65 8.54 11.04
CA THR A 109 -4.93 7.97 12.19
C THR A 109 -3.44 7.88 11.90
N GLY A 110 -2.62 8.25 12.88
CA GLY A 110 -1.18 8.00 12.89
C GLY A 110 -0.83 6.97 13.94
N THR A 111 -0.04 5.97 13.58
CA THR A 111 0.46 4.94 14.51
C THR A 111 1.97 4.79 14.38
N GLU A 112 2.60 4.23 15.41
CA GLU A 112 4.04 3.95 15.42
C GLU A 112 4.40 2.71 14.58
N SER A 113 3.44 1.79 14.41
CA SER A 113 3.63 0.54 13.70
C SER A 113 2.47 0.15 12.79
N LEU A 114 2.74 -0.78 11.86
CA LEU A 114 1.74 -1.39 10.98
C LEU A 114 0.76 -2.24 11.80
N GLU A 115 1.29 -2.94 12.79
CA GLU A 115 0.55 -3.80 13.70
C GLU A 115 -0.55 -3.00 14.44
N ASP A 116 -0.21 -1.81 14.94
CA ASP A 116 -1.18 -0.91 15.56
C ASP A 116 -2.26 -0.44 14.57
N ALA A 117 -1.86 -0.06 13.35
CA ALA A 117 -2.81 0.32 12.31
C ALA A 117 -3.78 -0.84 11.95
N LEU A 118 -3.29 -2.08 11.96
CA LEU A 118 -4.10 -3.27 11.74
C LEU A 118 -5.07 -3.55 12.90
N GLU A 119 -4.67 -3.27 14.14
CA GLU A 119 -5.58 -3.31 15.29
C GLU A 119 -6.68 -2.24 15.23
N PHE A 120 -6.37 -1.05 14.70
CA PHE A 120 -7.40 -0.06 14.36
C PHE A 120 -8.34 -0.57 13.26
N LEU A 121 -7.79 -1.14 12.18
CA LEU A 121 -8.58 -1.71 11.07
C LEU A 121 -9.57 -2.78 11.56
N LYS A 122 -9.17 -3.64 12.51
CA LYS A 122 -10.07 -4.62 13.15
C LYS A 122 -11.30 -3.97 13.78
N LYS A 123 -11.15 -2.78 14.36
CA LYS A 123 -12.21 -2.04 15.07
C LYS A 123 -13.05 -1.20 14.12
N THR A 124 -12.46 -0.69 13.04
CA THR A 124 -13.09 0.23 12.08
C THR A 124 -13.57 -0.44 10.80
N LYS A 125 -13.34 -1.75 10.63
CA LYS A 125 -13.72 -2.53 9.43
C LYS A 125 -15.14 -2.28 8.96
N GLN A 126 -15.30 -2.12 7.64
CA GLN A 126 -16.59 -1.96 6.98
C GLN A 126 -16.60 -2.75 5.67
N ALA A 127 -17.65 -3.55 5.45
CA ALA A 127 -17.82 -4.24 4.17
C ALA A 127 -18.06 -3.23 3.03
N ARG A 128 -17.86 -3.65 1.76
CA ARG A 128 -18.05 -2.81 0.56
C ARG A 128 -17.13 -1.59 0.51
N HIS A 129 -15.89 -1.78 0.95
CA HIS A 129 -14.81 -0.79 0.83
C HIS A 129 -13.62 -1.41 0.10
N ILE A 130 -12.76 -0.56 -0.42
CA ILE A 130 -11.43 -0.95 -0.85
C ILE A 130 -10.48 -0.80 0.33
N LEU A 131 -9.71 -1.84 0.64
CA LEU A 131 -8.57 -1.73 1.54
C LEU A 131 -7.30 -1.68 0.69
N LEU A 132 -6.74 -0.49 0.56
CA LEU A 132 -5.51 -0.25 -0.19
C LEU A 132 -4.34 -0.11 0.79
N PHE A 133 -3.41 -1.06 0.73
CA PHE A 133 -2.15 -0.98 1.45
C PHE A 133 -1.02 -0.57 0.51
N THR A 134 -0.30 0.49 0.86
CA THR A 134 0.85 0.95 0.09
C THR A 134 2.04 1.12 1.00
N VAL A 135 3.23 0.83 0.48
CA VAL A 135 4.46 0.95 1.27
C VAL A 135 5.61 1.38 0.40
N GLN A 136 6.48 2.21 0.96
CA GLN A 136 7.73 2.64 0.35
C GLN A 136 8.81 2.75 1.42
N GLY A 137 10.08 2.71 1.00
CA GLY A 137 11.21 2.93 1.87
C GLY A 137 11.88 1.64 2.34
N ASN A 138 12.62 1.75 3.44
CA ASN A 138 13.32 0.62 4.02
C ASN A 138 12.30 -0.37 4.62
N GLU A 139 12.66 -1.64 4.69
CA GLU A 139 11.82 -2.71 5.28
C GLU A 139 10.46 -2.96 4.58
N TRP A 140 10.22 -2.37 3.41
CA TRP A 140 8.97 -2.54 2.66
C TRP A 140 8.59 -4.01 2.46
N LYS A 141 9.58 -4.89 2.26
CA LYS A 141 9.37 -6.34 2.09
C LYS A 141 8.75 -6.95 3.34
N THR A 142 9.33 -6.65 4.50
CA THR A 142 8.83 -7.12 5.79
C THR A 142 7.44 -6.60 6.05
N LYS A 143 7.18 -5.30 5.82
CA LYS A 143 5.85 -4.71 6.01
C LYS A 143 4.80 -5.29 5.05
N MET A 144 5.17 -5.53 3.79
CA MET A 144 4.31 -6.19 2.82
C MET A 144 3.97 -7.62 3.26
N GLU A 145 4.98 -8.38 3.70
CA GLU A 145 4.78 -9.75 4.19
C GLU A 145 3.90 -9.80 5.45
N VAL A 146 4.12 -8.90 6.41
CA VAL A 146 3.25 -8.76 7.60
C VAL A 146 1.80 -8.50 7.19
N PHE A 147 1.58 -7.54 6.28
CA PHE A 147 0.24 -7.22 5.80
C PHE A 147 -0.42 -8.38 5.05
N GLU A 148 0.31 -9.01 4.11
CA GLU A 148 -0.19 -10.16 3.34
C GLU A 148 -0.54 -11.35 4.26
N ASN A 149 0.30 -11.65 5.25
CA ASN A 149 0.05 -12.70 6.22
C ASN A 149 -1.15 -12.35 7.11
N PHE A 150 -1.27 -11.10 7.53
CA PHE A 150 -2.44 -10.62 8.27
C PHE A 150 -3.73 -10.85 7.49
N VAL A 151 -3.76 -10.48 6.20
CA VAL A 151 -4.92 -10.69 5.33
C VAL A 151 -5.27 -12.17 5.27
N LYS A 152 -4.29 -13.04 4.93
CA LYS A 152 -4.48 -14.50 4.83
C LYS A 152 -5.05 -15.14 6.11
N LEU A 153 -4.64 -14.67 7.28
CA LEU A 153 -5.09 -15.20 8.57
C LEU A 153 -6.54 -14.83 8.92
N HIS A 154 -7.10 -13.80 8.27
CA HIS A 154 -8.41 -13.24 8.61
C HIS A 154 -9.41 -13.24 7.44
N GLN A 155 -9.10 -13.93 6.33
CA GLN A 155 -10.04 -14.13 5.21
C GLN A 155 -11.16 -15.10 5.56
#